data_AF-A0A372QX78-F1
#
_entry.id   AF-A0A372QX78-F1
#
_cell.length_a   1.000
_cell.length_b   1.000
_cell.length_c   1.000
_cell.angle_alpha   90.00
_cell.angle_beta   90.00
_cell.angle_gamma   90.00
#
_symmetry.space_group_name_H-M   'P 1'
#
loop_
_entity.id
_entity.type
_entity.pdbx_description
1 polymer ?
#
loop_
_entity_poly.entity_id
_entity_poly.type
_entity_poly.pdbx_seq_one_letter_code
_entity_poly.pdbx_strand_id
1 'polypeptide(L)'
;IDLYYDNFGTFHNVYHSLGGVYIQIENLPFNKRKLLKNHFVIGFIPFGGSFNEFIGPFVDDIKQLENGIIMDIQGNKSLVIASLGDVTADLPQGNDLTGVKRHGAIRGCHTCNAA
;
A
#
# COMPACT_ATOMS: atom_id res chain seq x y z
N ILE A 1 3.66 8.58 -3.92
CA ILE A 1 2.85 7.39 -4.29
C ILE A 1 2.24 6.91 -3.00
N ASP A 2 0.93 6.78 -2.93
CA ASP A 2 0.26 6.23 -1.74
C ASP A 2 0.05 4.74 -1.93
N LEU A 3 0.41 3.94 -0.92
CA LEU A 3 0.11 2.52 -0.88
C LEU A 3 -1.03 2.26 0.11
N TYR A 4 -1.94 1.37 -0.27
CA TYR A 4 -3.01 0.89 0.59
C TYR A 4 -3.00 -0.64 0.69
N TYR A 5 -3.09 -1.16 1.91
CA TYR A 5 -3.16 -2.61 2.19
C TYR A 5 -4.44 -2.96 2.95
N ASP A 6 -5.18 -3.94 2.44
CA ASP A 6 -6.44 -4.41 3.02
C ASP A 6 -6.54 -5.94 2.96
N ASN A 7 -7.19 -6.56 3.96
CA ASN A 7 -7.55 -7.97 3.88
C ASN A 7 -9.06 -8.10 3.73
N PHE A 8 -9.50 -8.75 2.65
CA PHE A 8 -10.91 -9.00 2.37
C PHE A 8 -11.21 -10.50 2.26
N GLY A 9 -12.45 -10.87 2.58
CA GLY A 9 -12.94 -12.23 2.35
C GLY A 9 -13.17 -12.47 0.86
N THR A 10 -12.59 -13.51 0.29
CA THR A 10 -12.75 -13.85 -1.14
C THR A 10 -14.13 -14.42 -1.44
N PHE A 11 -14.70 -15.15 -0.48
CA PHE A 11 -16.04 -15.74 -0.58
C PHE A 11 -16.75 -15.60 0.77
N HIS A 12 -18.08 -15.48 0.74
CA HIS A 12 -18.92 -15.31 1.94
C HIS A 12 -18.70 -16.37 3.04
N ASN A 13 -18.24 -17.57 2.67
CA ASN A 13 -18.16 -18.74 3.56
C ASN A 13 -16.73 -19.28 3.79
N VAL A 14 -15.69 -18.54 3.38
CA VAL A 14 -14.30 -19.00 3.51
C VAL A 14 -13.60 -18.23 4.64
N TYR A 15 -13.01 -18.95 5.59
CA TYR A 15 -12.30 -18.40 6.76
C TYR A 15 -10.92 -17.79 6.46
N HIS A 16 -10.54 -17.75 5.18
CA HIS A 16 -9.23 -17.32 4.72
C HIS A 16 -9.34 -15.98 4.01
N SER A 17 -8.78 -14.94 4.62
CA SER A 17 -8.69 -13.62 4.02
C SER A 17 -7.61 -13.59 2.93
N LEU A 18 -7.84 -12.76 1.91
CA LEU A 18 -6.88 -12.43 0.88
C LEU A 18 -6.43 -10.98 1.09
N GLY A 19 -5.12 -10.75 1.04
CA GLY A 19 -4.57 -9.39 1.10
C GLY A 19 -4.59 -8.73 -0.27
N GLY A 20 -5.12 -7.51 -0.37
CA GLY A 20 -5.01 -6.65 -1.55
C GLY A 20 -4.04 -5.51 -1.30
N VAL A 21 -3.13 -5.28 -2.26
CA VAL A 21 -2.21 -4.13 -2.24
C VAL A 21 -2.52 -3.22 -3.42
N TYR A 22 -2.75 -1.95 -3.11
CA TYR A 22 -3.19 -0.94 -4.07
C TYR A 22 -2.27 0.28 -4.01
N ILE A 23 -2.16 1.01 -5.11
CA ILE A 23 -1.44 2.28 -5.16
C ILE A 23 -2.26 3.39 -5.79
N GLN A 24 -1.91 4.61 -5.41
CA GLN A 24 -2.44 5.85 -5.98
C GLN A 24 -1.32 6.87 -6.23
N ILE A 25 -1.46 7.63 -7.31
CA ILE A 25 -0.58 8.75 -7.64
C ILE A 25 -1.08 9.99 -6.90
N GLU A 26 -0.26 10.51 -5.98
CA GLU A 26 -0.59 11.67 -5.14
C GLU A 26 -0.67 13.00 -5.89
N ASN A 27 0.03 13.14 -7.02
CA ASN A 27 0.05 14.38 -7.82
C ASN A 27 -1.29 14.66 -8.54
N LEU A 28 -2.34 13.90 -8.22
CA LEU A 28 -3.69 14.12 -8.71
C LEU A 28 -4.51 14.98 -7.73
N PRO A 29 -5.34 15.91 -8.22
CA PRO A 29 -6.31 16.62 -7.38
C PRO A 29 -7.20 15.65 -6.60
N PHE A 30 -7.62 16.03 -5.39
CA PHE A 30 -8.37 15.15 -4.48
C PHE A 30 -9.63 14.52 -5.09
N ASN A 31 -10.39 15.30 -5.88
CA ASN A 31 -11.56 14.79 -6.59
C ASN A 31 -11.22 13.71 -7.63
N LYS A 32 -10.01 13.76 -8.22
CA LYS A 32 -9.51 12.72 -9.13
C LYS A 32 -9.01 11.53 -8.35
N ARG A 33 -8.33 11.74 -7.22
CA ARG A 33 -7.86 10.64 -6.35
C ARG A 33 -9.00 9.75 -5.90
N LYS A 34 -10.19 10.29 -5.62
CA LYS A 34 -11.36 9.47 -5.25
C LYS A 34 -11.91 8.54 -6.33
N LEU A 35 -11.52 8.71 -7.59
CA LEU A 35 -12.05 7.89 -8.68
C LEU A 35 -11.37 6.52 -8.68
N LEU A 36 -12.17 5.44 -8.77
CA LEU A 36 -11.67 4.07 -8.80
C LEU A 36 -10.64 3.84 -9.92
N LYS A 37 -10.80 4.48 -11.07
CA LYS A 37 -9.86 4.40 -12.20
C LYS A 37 -8.44 4.93 -11.90
N ASN A 38 -8.27 5.65 -10.80
CA ASN A 38 -6.98 6.20 -10.34
C ASN A 38 -6.45 5.45 -9.10
N HIS A 39 -7.01 4.26 -8.82
CA HIS A 39 -6.47 3.29 -7.87
C HIS A 39 -6.02 2.09 -8.67
N PHE A 40 -4.75 1.70 -8.52
CA PHE A 40 -4.15 0.61 -9.26
C PHE A 40 -3.89 -0.55 -8.32
N VAL A 41 -4.18 -1.77 -8.77
CA VAL A 41 -3.88 -2.99 -8.01
C VAL A 41 -2.44 -3.39 -8.32
N ILE A 42 -1.61 -3.51 -7.28
CA ILE A 42 -0.25 -4.06 -7.41
C ILE A 42 -0.31 -5.59 -7.39
N GLY A 43 -1.17 -6.15 -6.53
CA GLY A 43 -1.44 -7.57 -6.54
C GLY A 43 -2.15 -8.04 -5.28
N PHE A 44 -2.21 -9.37 -5.15
CA PHE A 44 -2.89 -10.05 -4.07
C PHE A 44 -1.96 -10.99 -3.32
N ILE A 45 -2.07 -11.00 -2.00
CA ILE A 45 -1.30 -11.87 -1.10
C ILE A 45 -2.22 -13.02 -0.67
N PRO A 46 -1.93 -14.28 -1.05
CA PRO A 46 -2.74 -15.43 -0.68
C PRO A 46 -2.74 -15.64 0.83
N PHE A 47 -3.72 -16.40 1.32
CA PHE A 47 -3.78 -16.75 2.74
C PHE A 47 -2.48 -17.43 3.21
N GLY A 48 -1.94 -16.96 4.33
CA GLY A 48 -0.66 -17.41 4.87
C GLY A 48 0.57 -16.81 4.16
N GLY A 49 0.39 -16.00 3.12
CA GLY A 49 1.45 -15.27 2.45
C GLY A 49 1.98 -14.11 3.29
N SER A 50 3.25 -13.78 3.11
CA SER A 50 3.92 -12.68 3.80
C SER A 50 3.80 -11.36 3.03
N PHE A 51 3.26 -10.33 3.67
CA PHE A 51 3.25 -8.97 3.11
C PHE A 51 4.67 -8.46 2.83
N ASN A 52 5.61 -8.71 3.74
CA ASN A 52 7.00 -8.24 3.60
C ASN A 52 7.71 -8.87 2.40
N GLU A 53 7.47 -10.15 2.14
CA GLU A 53 8.03 -10.83 0.97
C GLU A 53 7.38 -10.31 -0.32
N PHE A 54 6.07 -10.11 -0.30
CA PHE A 54 5.31 -9.59 -1.45
C PHE A 54 5.75 -8.17 -1.84
N ILE A 55 5.93 -7.28 -0.86
CA ILE A 55 6.21 -5.86 -1.12
C ILE A 55 7.67 -5.56 -1.44
N GLY A 56 8.60 -6.48 -1.13
CA GLY A 56 10.04 -6.30 -1.32
C GLY A 56 10.42 -5.75 -2.71
N PRO A 57 10.03 -6.42 -3.82
CA PRO A 57 10.32 -5.95 -5.17
C PRO A 57 9.77 -4.54 -5.45
N PHE A 58 8.54 -4.25 -4.99
CA PHE A 58 7.93 -2.93 -5.16
C PHE A 58 8.75 -1.84 -4.44
N VAL A 59 9.21 -2.10 -3.22
CA VAL A 59 10.05 -1.15 -2.47
C VAL A 59 11.37 -0.90 -3.19
N ASP A 60 11.97 -1.93 -3.79
CA ASP A 60 13.21 -1.78 -4.55
C ASP A 60 13.01 -0.97 -5.85
N ASP A 61 11.86 -1.11 -6.50
CA ASP A 61 11.48 -0.26 -7.64
C ASP A 61 11.24 1.20 -7.23
N ILE A 62 10.59 1.42 -6.08
CA ILE A 62 10.40 2.77 -5.53
C ILE A 62 11.74 3.44 -5.22
N LYS A 63 12.70 2.74 -4.60
CA LYS A 63 14.04 3.29 -4.35
C LYS A 63 14.76 3.68 -5.65
N GLN A 64 14.54 2.96 -6.74
CA GLN A 64 15.08 3.35 -8.05
C GLN A 64 14.39 4.61 -8.58
N LEU A 65 13.05 4.68 -8.48
CA LEU A 65 12.27 5.86 -8.85
C LEU A 65 12.64 7.11 -8.04
N GLU A 66 13.00 6.95 -6.76
CA GLU A 66 13.45 8.05 -5.89
C GLU A 66 14.75 8.68 -6.36
N ASN A 67 15.65 7.87 -6.95
CA ASN A 67 16.90 8.35 -7.56
C ASN A 67 16.68 8.97 -8.95
N GLY A 68 15.49 8.76 -9.53
CA GLY A 68 15.11 9.22 -10.85
C GLY A 68 15.51 8.25 -11.96
N ILE A 69 14.57 7.99 -12.86
CA ILE A 69 14.78 7.15 -14.04
C ILE A 69 14.34 7.89 -15.31
N ILE A 70 15.01 7.60 -16.43
CA ILE A 70 14.57 8.10 -17.74
C ILE A 70 13.51 7.14 -18.28
N MET A 71 12.30 7.64 -18.48
CA MET A 71 11.20 6.89 -19.09
C MET A 71 10.82 7.49 -20.44
N ASP A 72 10.47 6.65 -21.40
CA ASP A 72 9.79 7.08 -22.62
C ASP A 72 8.30 7.24 -22.32
N ILE A 73 7.83 8.49 -22.32
CA ILE A 73 6.43 8.83 -22.13
C ILE A 73 5.92 9.42 -23.43
N GLN A 74 5.15 8.63 -24.17
CA GLN A 74 4.52 9.05 -25.44
C GLN A 74 5.55 9.57 -26.47
N GLY A 75 6.71 8.93 -26.57
CA GLY A 75 7.79 9.30 -27.49
C GLY A 75 8.76 10.35 -26.93
N ASN A 76 8.54 10.83 -25.70
CA ASN A 76 9.41 11.81 -25.06
C ASN A 76 10.18 11.18 -23.90
N LYS A 77 11.52 11.21 -23.97
CA LYS A 77 12.39 10.85 -22.86
C LYS A 77 12.23 11.87 -21.73
N SER A 78 11.66 11.44 -20.62
CA SER A 78 11.37 12.27 -19.46
C SER A 78 12.09 11.71 -18.23
N LEU A 79 12.68 12.58 -17.42
CA LEU A 79 13.16 12.20 -16.09
C LEU A 79 11.95 12.09 -15.17
N VAL A 80 11.71 10.88 -14.67
CA VAL A 80 10.64 10.58 -13.72
C VAL A 80 11.26 10.33 -12.36
N ILE A 81 10.84 11.12 -11.38
CA ILE A 81 11.19 10.95 -9.97
C ILE A 81 9.89 10.78 -9.21
N ALA A 82 9.81 9.72 -8.40
CA ALA A 82 8.68 9.46 -7.54
C ALA A 82 9.15 8.73 -6.29
N SER A 83 8.50 9.02 -5.15
CA SER A 83 8.74 8.36 -3.88
C SER A 83 7.46 7.75 -3.33
N LEU A 84 7.59 6.88 -2.33
CA LEU A 84 6.47 6.49 -1.47
C LEU A 84 6.11 7.68 -0.57
N GLY A 85 4.83 8.02 -0.50
CA GLY A 85 4.30 9.13 0.29
C GLY A 85 3.73 8.61 1.61
N ASP A 86 2.64 7.85 1.52
CA ASP A 86 2.00 7.22 2.67
C ASP A 86 1.73 5.72 2.46
N VAL A 87 1.66 4.98 3.57
CA VAL A 87 1.23 3.59 3.63
C VAL A 87 0.02 3.53 4.56
N THR A 88 -1.14 3.31 3.96
CA THR A 88 -2.41 3.22 4.68
C THR A 88 -2.88 1.78 4.73
N ALA A 89 -3.58 1.44 5.81
CA ALA A 89 -4.21 0.14 5.98
C ALA A 89 -5.37 0.27 6.96
N ASP A 90 -6.32 -0.67 6.89
CA ASP A 90 -7.34 -0.78 7.92
C ASP A 90 -6.73 -1.06 9.29
N LEU A 91 -7.41 -0.64 10.37
CA LEU A 91 -6.84 -0.62 11.71
C LEU A 91 -6.18 -1.95 12.16
N PRO A 92 -6.79 -3.13 11.95
CA PRO A 92 -6.13 -4.39 12.32
C PRO A 92 -4.82 -4.62 11.55
N GLN A 93 -4.81 -4.34 10.25
CA GLN A 93 -3.67 -4.51 9.36
C GLN A 93 -2.58 -3.48 9.65
N GLY A 94 -2.96 -2.21 9.84
CA GLY A 94 -2.02 -1.15 10.23
C GLY A 94 -1.34 -1.44 11.57
N ASN A 95 -2.07 -2.00 12.53
CA ASN A 95 -1.48 -2.46 13.79
C ASN A 95 -0.50 -3.62 13.56
N ASP A 96 -0.88 -4.62 12.76
CA ASP A 96 0.02 -5.74 12.44
C ASP A 96 1.31 -5.28 11.73
N LEU A 97 1.21 -4.35 10.76
CA LEU A 97 2.34 -3.78 10.03
C LEU A 97 3.32 -3.02 10.94
N THR A 98 2.81 -2.39 11.99
CA THR A 98 3.61 -1.58 12.95
C THR A 98 3.99 -2.35 14.22
N GLY A 99 3.59 -3.63 14.33
CA GLY A 99 3.85 -4.46 15.51
C GLY A 99 3.02 -4.07 16.74
N VAL A 100 1.95 -3.29 16.57
CA VAL A 100 1.02 -2.91 17.63
C VAL A 100 0.01 -4.03 17.83
N LYS A 101 -0.28 -4.38 19.09
CA LYS A 101 -1.34 -5.36 19.38
C LYS A 101 -2.69 -4.80 18.89
N ARG A 102 -3.63 -5.70 18.55
CA ARG A 102 -5.01 -5.31 18.23
C ARG A 102 -5.76 -4.92 19.53
N HIS A 103 -6.97 -5.43 19.76
CA HIS A 103 -7.79 -5.09 20.93
C HIS A 103 -7.13 -5.33 22.32
N GLY A 104 -6.02 -6.08 22.40
CA GLY A 104 -5.27 -6.33 23.63
C GLY A 104 -4.13 -5.33 23.91
N ALA A 105 -4.03 -4.22 23.16
CA ALA A 105 -3.00 -3.21 23.39
C ALA A 105 -3.35 -2.30 24.57
N ILE A 106 -2.36 -1.98 25.41
CA ILE A 106 -2.47 -0.92 26.43
C ILE A 106 -2.37 0.47 25.78
N ARG A 107 -1.71 0.54 24.61
CA ARG A 107 -1.61 1.71 23.74
C ARG A 107 -2.01 1.28 22.34
N GLY A 108 -3.25 1.51 21.98
CA GLY A 108 -3.84 0.98 20.74
C GLY A 108 -3.55 1.81 19.49
N CYS A 109 -3.10 3.05 19.67
CA CYS A 109 -2.76 3.95 18.56
C CYS A 109 -1.39 3.58 17.97
N HIS A 110 -1.32 3.27 16.67
CA HIS A 110 -0.06 2.98 15.98
C HIS A 110 0.67 4.24 15.47
N THR A 111 -0.03 5.38 15.46
CA THR A 111 0.56 6.69 15.12
C THR A 111 1.10 7.42 16.35
N CYS A 112 0.52 7.15 17.52
CA CYS A 112 0.71 7.93 18.73
C CYS A 112 0.76 7.02 19.96
N ASN A 113 1.52 7.38 20.99
CA ASN A 113 1.60 6.58 22.21
C ASN A 113 0.37 6.72 23.14
N ALA A 114 -0.78 7.10 22.58
CA ALA A 114 -2.01 7.23 23.33
C ALA A 114 -2.52 5.86 23.81
N ALA A 115 -3.05 5.84 25.04
CA ALA A 115 -3.73 4.70 25.62
C ALA A 115 -5.10 4.51 24.96
#